data_AF-F8F8U0-F1
#
_entry.id   AF-F8F8U0-F1
#
_cell.length_a   1.000
_cell.length_b   1.000
_cell.length_c   1.000
_cell.angle_alpha   90.00
_cell.angle_beta   90.00
_cell.angle_gamma   90.00
#
_symmetry.space_group_name_H-M   'P 1'
#
loop_
_entity.id
_entity.type
_entity.pdbx_description
1 polymer ?
#
loop_
_entity_poly.entity_id
_entity_poly.type
_entity_poly.pdbx_seq_one_letter_code
_entity_poly.pdbx_strand_id
1 'polypeptide(L)'
;MHLIIADALAKEVGAQAPGALLLGALAPDAAKADEAASEALHFASRSYIAYGDFLHRYGERMPDPFLLGYLSHLVGDDIWSIFVHASGLRDRVREEPRLAKVYYRDFLLCNAKLLEAYPKEELYAALLEAEIPSGWSASASSTMRCGCGFSAAVRCSQPSCT
;
A
#
# COMPACT_ATOMS: atom_id res chain seq x y z
N MET A 1 -8.87 -1.19 -0.52
CA MET A 1 -8.71 -1.88 -1.81
C MET A 1 -7.45 -2.74 -1.84
N HIS A 2 -6.24 -2.22 -1.56
CA HIS A 2 -5.00 -3.02 -1.59
C HIS A 2 -5.03 -4.31 -0.75
N LEU A 3 -5.62 -4.30 0.46
CA LEU A 3 -5.78 -5.52 1.27
C LEU A 3 -6.63 -6.60 0.60
N ILE A 4 -7.66 -6.23 -0.16
CA ILE A 4 -8.52 -7.18 -0.87
C ILE A 4 -7.75 -7.83 -2.03
N ILE A 5 -6.95 -7.02 -2.75
CA ILE A 5 -6.05 -7.53 -3.81
C ILE A 5 -5.03 -8.49 -3.21
N ALA A 6 -4.42 -8.11 -2.09
CA ALA A 6 -3.44 -8.91 -1.38
C ALA A 6 -4.02 -10.24 -0.87
N ASP A 7 -5.25 -10.24 -0.35
CA ASP A 7 -5.96 -11.47 0.04
C ASP A 7 -6.24 -12.40 -1.15
N ALA A 8 -6.73 -11.83 -2.26
CA ALA A 8 -6.94 -12.60 -3.49
C ALA A 8 -5.62 -13.20 -4.00
N LEU A 9 -4.52 -12.43 -3.96
CA LEU A 9 -3.20 -12.90 -4.32
C LEU A 9 -2.72 -14.01 -3.39
N ALA A 10 -2.87 -13.84 -2.07
CA ALA A 10 -2.47 -14.83 -1.08
C ALA A 10 -3.15 -16.19 -1.33
N LYS A 11 -4.44 -16.17 -1.70
CA LYS A 11 -5.22 -17.37 -2.06
C LYS A 11 -4.71 -18.00 -3.36
N GLU A 12 -4.45 -17.19 -4.39
CA GLU A 12 -3.97 -17.66 -5.70
C GLU A 12 -2.58 -18.32 -5.59
N VAL A 13 -1.67 -17.74 -4.81
CA VAL A 13 -0.30 -18.28 -4.66
C VAL A 13 -0.17 -19.33 -3.55
N GLY A 14 -1.26 -19.67 -2.86
CA GLY A 14 -1.23 -20.63 -1.74
C GLY A 14 -0.33 -20.18 -0.58
N ALA A 15 -0.33 -18.88 -0.26
CA ALA A 15 0.54 -18.30 0.75
C ALA A 15 0.28 -18.89 2.14
N GLN A 16 1.34 -19.41 2.78
CA GLN A 16 1.26 -20.02 4.11
C GLN A 16 1.19 -18.98 5.24
N ALA A 17 1.70 -17.77 5.00
CA ALA A 17 1.72 -16.66 5.96
C ALA A 17 1.02 -15.43 5.37
N PRO A 18 -0.33 -15.45 5.24
CA PRO A 18 -1.09 -14.38 4.60
C PRO A 18 -0.90 -13.03 5.31
N GLY A 19 -0.73 -13.03 6.64
CA GLY A 19 -0.50 -11.82 7.43
C GLY A 19 0.69 -10.99 6.96
N ALA A 20 1.84 -11.61 6.67
CA ALA A 20 3.03 -10.91 6.18
C ALA A 20 2.79 -10.27 4.80
N LEU A 21 2.04 -10.94 3.93
CA LEU A 21 1.64 -10.41 2.61
C LEU A 21 0.68 -9.22 2.76
N LEU A 22 -0.32 -9.33 3.64
CA LEU A 22 -1.23 -8.24 3.95
C LEU A 22 -0.50 -7.02 4.53
N LEU A 23 0.47 -7.22 5.44
CA LEU A 23 1.34 -6.16 5.96
C LEU A 23 2.15 -5.48 4.84
N GLY A 24 2.73 -6.28 3.95
CA GLY A 24 3.44 -5.78 2.78
C GLY A 24 2.57 -4.88 1.90
N ALA A 25 1.32 -5.26 1.69
CA ALA A 25 0.37 -4.49 0.87
C ALA A 25 -0.09 -3.17 1.52
N LEU A 26 0.03 -3.03 2.84
CA LEU A 26 -0.23 -1.80 3.57
C LEU A 26 0.98 -0.88 3.67
N ALA A 27 2.19 -1.45 3.63
CA ALA A 27 3.43 -0.73 3.90
C ALA A 27 3.63 0.56 3.07
N PRO A 28 3.28 0.62 1.77
CA PRO A 28 3.48 1.84 1.00
C PRO A 28 2.59 3.01 1.44
N ASP A 29 1.31 2.76 1.75
CA ASP A 29 0.40 3.80 2.25
C ASP A 29 0.81 4.29 3.65
N ALA A 30 1.27 3.36 4.49
CA ALA A 30 1.87 3.63 5.77
C ALA A 30 3.12 4.53 5.67
N ALA A 31 3.97 4.28 4.67
CA ALA A 31 5.16 5.11 4.42
C ALA A 31 4.80 6.49 3.86
N LYS A 32 3.76 6.62 3.01
CA LYS A 32 3.27 7.92 2.52
C LYS A 32 2.77 8.82 3.66
N ALA A 33 2.29 8.24 4.75
CA ALA A 33 1.84 8.97 5.94
C ALA A 33 2.98 9.49 6.84
N ASP A 34 4.24 9.12 6.55
CA ASP A 34 5.45 9.57 7.24
C ASP A 34 6.42 10.14 6.20
N GLU A 35 6.55 11.47 6.11
CA GLU A 35 7.39 12.14 5.12
C GLU A 35 8.82 11.60 5.07
N ALA A 36 9.41 11.31 6.23
CA ALA A 36 10.76 10.76 6.30
C ALA A 36 10.82 9.30 5.86
N ALA A 37 9.73 8.53 5.96
CA ALA A 37 9.65 7.15 5.48
C ALA A 37 9.41 7.11 3.97
N SER A 38 8.60 8.04 3.47
CA SER A 38 8.34 8.27 2.05
C SER A 38 9.62 8.65 1.28
N GLU A 39 10.51 9.46 1.88
CA GLU A 39 11.83 9.74 1.30
C GLU A 39 12.75 8.50 1.29
N ALA A 40 12.75 7.72 2.37
CA ALA A 40 13.56 6.50 2.47
C ALA A 40 13.06 5.38 1.53
N LEU A 41 11.77 5.36 1.23
CA LEU A 41 11.12 4.46 0.29
C LEU A 41 10.85 5.21 -1.02
N HIS A 42 11.91 5.44 -1.80
CA HIS A 42 11.90 6.14 -3.10
C HIS A 42 10.81 5.68 -4.09
N PHE A 43 10.23 4.50 -3.88
CA PHE A 43 9.17 3.91 -4.72
C PHE A 43 7.77 4.47 -4.42
N ALA A 44 7.53 5.03 -3.23
CA ALA A 44 6.22 5.53 -2.80
C ALA A 44 5.91 6.97 -3.27
N SER A 45 6.92 7.72 -3.73
CA SER A 45 6.84 9.16 -3.99
C SER A 45 6.96 9.57 -5.46
N ARG A 46 7.18 8.63 -6.40
CA ARG A 46 7.37 8.95 -7.83
C ARG A 46 6.06 8.90 -8.62
N SER A 47 5.91 9.87 -9.53
CA SER A 47 4.76 10.09 -10.42
C SER A 47 4.55 9.03 -11.51
N TYR A 48 5.47 8.07 -11.62
CA TYR A 48 5.34 6.82 -12.37
C TYR A 48 5.59 5.70 -11.37
N ILE A 49 4.64 4.78 -11.23
CA ILE A 49 4.64 3.84 -10.12
C ILE A 49 5.70 2.76 -10.39
N ALA A 50 6.76 2.84 -9.61
CA ALA A 50 8.06 2.24 -9.88
C ALA A 50 8.14 0.77 -9.43
N TYR A 51 7.17 -0.06 -9.81
CA TYR A 51 7.28 -1.50 -9.54
C TYR A 51 8.46 -2.12 -10.31
N GLY A 52 8.88 -1.54 -11.44
CA GLY A 52 10.09 -1.94 -12.17
C GLY A 52 11.37 -1.78 -11.35
N ASP A 53 11.57 -0.62 -10.72
CA ASP A 53 12.74 -0.38 -9.87
C ASP A 53 12.66 -1.24 -8.59
N PHE A 54 11.46 -1.47 -8.06
CA PHE A 54 11.25 -2.39 -6.94
C PHE A 54 11.66 -3.82 -7.30
N LEU A 55 11.25 -4.32 -8.47
CA LEU A 55 11.63 -5.64 -8.97
C LEU A 55 13.14 -5.74 -9.22
N HIS A 56 13.76 -4.68 -9.74
CA HIS A 56 15.21 -4.65 -9.92
C HIS A 56 15.95 -4.82 -8.58
N ARG A 57 15.47 -4.16 -7.52
CA ARG A 57 16.10 -4.16 -6.20
C ARG A 57 15.81 -5.41 -5.36
N TYR A 58 14.59 -5.94 -5.46
CA TYR A 58 14.10 -6.98 -4.55
C TYR A 58 13.70 -8.28 -5.25
N GLY A 59 13.86 -8.37 -6.58
CA GLY A 59 13.45 -9.53 -7.38
C GLY A 59 14.08 -10.85 -6.93
N GLU A 60 15.35 -10.83 -6.50
CA GLU A 60 16.05 -12.02 -5.99
C GLU A 60 15.48 -12.56 -4.67
N ARG A 61 14.72 -11.73 -3.94
CA ARG A 61 14.09 -12.10 -2.67
C ARG A 61 12.65 -12.59 -2.86
N MET A 62 12.16 -12.67 -4.09
CA MET A 62 10.85 -13.27 -4.36
C MET A 62 10.92 -14.80 -4.19
N PRO A 63 9.88 -15.47 -3.64
CA PRO A 63 8.56 -14.93 -3.31
C PRO A 63 8.37 -14.64 -1.80
N ASP A 64 9.24 -13.83 -1.18
CA ASP A 64 9.00 -13.33 0.18
C ASP A 64 7.58 -12.73 0.31
N PRO A 65 6.73 -13.20 1.25
CA PRO A 65 5.34 -12.78 1.30
C PRO A 65 5.16 -11.27 1.48
N PHE A 66 5.99 -10.63 2.30
CA PHE A 66 5.92 -9.20 2.54
C PHE A 66 6.28 -8.40 1.28
N LEU A 67 7.37 -8.77 0.60
CA LEU A 67 7.75 -8.13 -0.66
C LEU A 67 6.72 -8.37 -1.77
N LEU A 68 6.08 -9.54 -1.80
CA LEU A 68 5.01 -9.84 -2.74
C LEU A 68 3.77 -8.97 -2.47
N GLY A 69 3.43 -8.77 -1.19
CA GLY A 69 2.40 -7.82 -0.76
C GLY A 69 2.72 -6.39 -1.19
N TYR A 70 3.95 -5.92 -0.95
CA TYR A 70 4.40 -4.60 -1.36
C TYR A 70 4.33 -4.42 -2.87
N LEU A 71 4.79 -5.42 -3.64
CA LEU A 71 4.70 -5.42 -5.09
C LEU A 71 3.25 -5.33 -5.56
N SER A 72 2.34 -6.09 -4.96
CA SER A 72 0.92 -6.05 -5.30
C SER A 72 0.30 -4.66 -5.11
N HIS A 73 0.75 -3.92 -4.09
CA HIS A 73 0.33 -2.55 -3.87
C HIS A 73 0.80 -1.65 -5.03
N LEU A 74 2.08 -1.71 -5.38
CA LEU A 74 2.64 -0.90 -6.47
C LEU A 74 1.95 -1.21 -7.81
N VAL A 75 1.75 -2.49 -8.15
CA VAL A 75 1.05 -2.88 -9.38
C VAL A 75 -0.40 -2.40 -9.37
N GLY A 76 -1.10 -2.51 -8.22
CA GLY A 76 -2.46 -2.02 -8.07
C GLY A 76 -2.58 -0.51 -8.26
N ASP A 77 -1.67 0.26 -7.66
CA ASP A 77 -1.56 1.71 -7.85
C ASP A 77 -1.29 2.05 -9.32
N ASP A 78 -0.41 1.30 -10.01
CA ASP A 78 -0.04 1.60 -11.41
C ASP A 78 -1.23 1.41 -12.36
N ILE A 79 -1.93 0.28 -12.21
CA ILE A 79 -3.16 0.01 -12.95
C ILE A 79 -4.20 1.11 -12.69
N TRP A 80 -4.38 1.50 -11.42
CA TRP A 80 -5.30 2.58 -11.06
C TRP A 80 -4.91 3.92 -11.73
N SER A 81 -3.62 4.26 -11.74
CA SER A 81 -3.09 5.46 -12.40
C SER A 81 -3.35 5.47 -13.90
N ILE A 82 -3.18 4.32 -14.58
CA ILE A 82 -3.49 4.17 -16.01
C ILE A 82 -4.98 4.47 -16.28
N PHE A 83 -5.90 3.94 -15.47
CA PHE A 83 -7.33 4.22 -15.62
C PHE A 83 -7.67 5.70 -15.37
N VAL A 84 -7.10 6.30 -14.32
CA VAL A 84 -7.27 7.73 -14.02
C VAL A 84 -6.76 8.58 -15.19
N HIS A 85 -5.64 8.23 -15.79
CA HIS A 85 -5.11 8.94 -16.94
C HIS A 85 -6.01 8.77 -18.17
N ALA A 86 -6.38 7.54 -18.52
CA ALA A 86 -7.20 7.22 -19.69
C ALA A 86 -8.61 7.84 -19.62
N SER A 87 -9.16 8.04 -18.42
CA SER A 87 -10.46 8.69 -18.22
C SER A 87 -10.45 10.22 -18.42
N GLY A 88 -9.28 10.84 -18.61
CA GLY A 88 -9.12 12.29 -18.66
C GLY A 88 -9.36 12.99 -17.31
N LEU A 89 -9.59 12.23 -16.24
CA LEU A 89 -9.87 12.78 -14.91
C LEU A 89 -8.73 13.66 -14.39
N ARG A 90 -7.48 13.26 -14.65
CA ARG A 90 -6.29 14.04 -14.26
C ARG A 90 -6.33 15.46 -14.83
N ASP A 91 -6.70 15.59 -16.10
CA ASP A 91 -6.67 16.86 -16.79
C ASP A 91 -7.88 17.72 -16.34
N ARG A 92 -9.05 17.10 -16.12
CA ARG A 92 -10.22 17.76 -15.53
C ARG A 92 -9.97 18.29 -14.11
N VAL A 93 -9.25 17.54 -13.26
CA VAL A 93 -8.87 17.99 -11.92
C VAL A 93 -7.87 19.14 -11.99
N ARG A 94 -7.00 19.17 -13.01
CA ARG A 94 -6.07 20.29 -13.23
C ARG A 94 -6.80 21.57 -13.63
N GLU A 95 -7.81 21.45 -14.49
CA GLU A 95 -8.64 22.57 -14.96
C GLU A 95 -9.62 23.07 -13.89
N GLU A 96 -10.19 22.15 -13.11
CA GLU A 96 -11.10 22.47 -12.00
C GLU A 96 -10.65 21.77 -10.69
N PRO A 97 -9.75 22.41 -9.91
CA PRO A 97 -9.18 21.81 -8.69
C PRO A 97 -10.20 21.39 -7.62
N ARG A 98 -11.42 21.95 -7.65
CA ARG A 98 -12.51 21.55 -6.74
C ARG A 98 -12.94 20.09 -6.95
N LEU A 99 -12.78 19.56 -8.16
CA LEU A 99 -13.11 18.17 -8.48
C LEU A 99 -12.25 17.16 -7.72
N ALA A 100 -11.05 17.54 -7.26
CA ALA A 100 -10.21 16.67 -6.44
C ALA A 100 -10.97 16.17 -5.20
N LYS A 101 -11.68 17.07 -4.50
CA LYS A 101 -12.45 16.71 -3.29
C LYS A 101 -13.59 15.75 -3.59
N VAL A 102 -14.28 15.96 -4.71
CA VAL A 102 -15.38 15.10 -5.16
C VAL A 102 -14.84 13.72 -5.51
N TYR A 103 -13.76 13.67 -6.30
CA TYR A 103 -13.09 12.43 -6.64
C TYR A 103 -12.62 11.63 -5.41
N TYR A 104 -11.95 12.28 -4.45
CA TYR A 104 -11.53 11.60 -3.22
C TYR A 104 -12.72 11.08 -2.41
N ARG A 105 -13.82 11.84 -2.35
CA ARG A 105 -15.05 11.38 -1.70
C ARG A 105 -15.61 10.15 -2.41
N ASP A 106 -15.66 10.14 -3.72
CA ASP A 106 -16.15 8.99 -4.49
C ASP A 106 -15.24 7.77 -4.32
N PHE A 107 -13.92 7.96 -4.30
CA PHE A 107 -12.95 6.91 -4.00
C PHE A 107 -13.22 6.27 -2.62
N LEU A 108 -13.46 7.08 -1.58
CA LEU A 108 -13.81 6.58 -0.24
C LEU A 108 -15.13 5.81 -0.25
N LEU A 109 -16.17 6.33 -0.92
CA LEU A 109 -17.48 5.68 -1.00
C LEU A 109 -17.41 4.35 -1.76
N CYS A 110 -16.67 4.30 -2.87
CA CYS A 110 -16.45 3.07 -3.63
C CYS A 110 -15.67 2.05 -2.79
N ASN A 111 -14.63 2.47 -2.09
CA ASN A 111 -13.89 1.59 -1.18
C ASN A 111 -14.74 1.08 -0.02
N ALA A 112 -15.67 1.89 0.50
CA ALA A 112 -16.61 1.45 1.54
C ALA A 112 -17.54 0.35 1.01
N LYS A 113 -18.04 0.45 -0.22
CA LYS A 113 -18.86 -0.59 -0.86
C LYS A 113 -18.09 -1.90 -1.05
N LEU A 114 -16.77 -1.85 -1.28
CA LEU A 114 -15.96 -3.06 -1.32
C LEU A 114 -15.99 -3.83 0.00
N LEU A 115 -16.16 -3.16 1.14
CA LEU A 115 -16.26 -3.82 2.45
C LEU A 115 -17.57 -4.60 2.64
N GLU A 116 -18.59 -4.35 1.82
CA GLU A 116 -19.82 -5.13 1.79
C GLU A 116 -19.65 -6.43 1.00
N ALA A 117 -18.87 -6.38 -0.10
CA ALA A 117 -18.63 -7.53 -0.98
C ALA A 117 -17.48 -8.43 -0.50
N TYR A 118 -16.51 -7.86 0.21
CA TYR A 118 -15.32 -8.55 0.71
C TYR A 118 -15.27 -8.41 2.24
N PRO A 119 -15.78 -9.39 3.00
CA PRO A 119 -15.76 -9.33 4.46
C PRO A 119 -14.31 -9.24 4.96
N LYS A 120 -14.11 -8.38 5.95
CA LYS A 120 -12.80 -7.85 6.39
C LYS A 120 -12.32 -8.46 7.71
N GLU A 121 -13.19 -9.20 8.38
CA GLU A 121 -12.99 -9.73 9.72
C GLU A 121 -11.82 -10.73 9.74
N GLU A 122 -11.74 -11.62 8.75
CA GLU A 122 -10.62 -12.56 8.58
C GLU A 122 -9.31 -11.84 8.23
N LEU A 123 -9.38 -10.78 7.42
CA LEU A 123 -8.21 -9.97 7.07
C LEU A 123 -7.63 -9.24 8.28
N TYR A 124 -8.49 -8.68 9.12
CA TYR A 124 -8.06 -8.00 10.34
C TYR A 124 -7.50 -8.99 11.36
N ALA A 125 -8.09 -10.17 11.51
CA ALA A 125 -7.51 -11.22 12.35
C ALA A 125 -6.11 -11.62 11.85
N ALA A 126 -5.96 -11.88 10.55
CA ALA A 126 -4.66 -12.22 9.95
C ALA A 126 -3.60 -11.12 10.12
N LEU A 127 -4.01 -9.85 10.11
CA LEU A 127 -3.11 -8.71 10.35
C LEU A 127 -2.70 -8.58 11.82
N LEU A 128 -3.62 -8.85 12.76
CA LEU A 128 -3.34 -8.75 14.20
C LEU A 128 -2.37 -9.83 14.67
N GLU A 129 -2.43 -11.02 14.05
CA GLU A 129 -1.52 -12.13 14.33
C GLU A 129 -0.20 -12.04 13.53
N ALA A 130 -0.07 -11.08 12.61
CA ALA A 130 1.10 -10.97 11.75
C ALA A 130 2.29 -10.36 12.50
N GLU A 131 3.43 -11.05 12.46
CA GLU A 131 4.70 -10.48 12.89
C GLU A 131 5.34 -9.64 11.77
N ILE A 132 5.94 -8.50 12.14
CA ILE A 132 6.73 -7.70 11.21
C ILE A 132 8.01 -8.49 10.88
N PRO A 133 8.32 -8.76 9.59
CA PRO A 133 9.49 -9.54 9.23
C PRO A 133 10.80 -8.95 9.75
N SER A 134 11.72 -9.83 10.18
CA SER A 134 13.06 -9.42 10.63
C SER A 134 13.78 -8.59 9.56
N GLY A 135 14.34 -7.44 9.96
CA GLY A 135 14.96 -6.47 9.04
C GLY A 135 14.04 -5.34 8.56
N TRP A 136 12.77 -5.34 8.96
CA TRP A 136 11.86 -4.20 8.85
C TRP A 136 11.46 -3.70 10.23
N SER A 137 11.35 -2.38 10.42
CA SER A 137 10.87 -1.79 11.67
C SER A 137 9.63 -0.95 11.42
N ALA A 138 8.64 -1.08 12.30
CA ALA A 138 7.59 -0.07 12.41
C ALA A 138 8.13 1.11 13.22
N SER A 139 8.18 2.31 12.63
CA SER A 139 8.34 3.53 13.41
C SER A 139 6.97 4.08 13.73
N ALA A 140 6.58 4.03 15.00
CA ALA A 140 5.47 4.83 15.51
C ALA A 140 5.96 6.28 15.59
N SER A 141 5.56 7.12 14.63
CA SER A 141 5.74 8.56 14.78
C SER A 141 4.80 9.03 15.89
N SER A 142 5.39 9.42 17.03
CA SER A 142 4.72 10.07 18.14
C SER A 142 4.14 11.41 17.67
N THR A 143 2.93 11.39 17.13
CA THR A 143 2.10 12.60 17.02
C THR A 143 0.64 12.21 17.17
N MET A 144 0.28 11.95 18.42
CA MET A 144 -1.09 11.81 18.87
C MET A 144 -1.79 13.18 18.74
N ARG A 145 -2.56 13.40 17.67
CA ARG A 145 -3.60 14.45 17.66
C ARG A 145 -4.87 13.92 17.00
N CYS A 146 -5.85 13.64 17.87
CA CYS A 146 -7.29 13.53 17.63
C CYS A 146 -7.79 12.60 16.52
N GLY A 147 -8.34 11.45 16.96
CA GLY A 147 -9.56 10.86 16.40
C GLY A 147 -9.41 10.05 15.12
N CYS A 148 -9.34 8.72 15.28
CA CYS A 148 -9.39 7.68 14.25
C CYS A 148 -8.14 7.53 13.36
N GLY A 149 -7.23 6.65 13.76
CA GLY A 149 -6.22 6.05 12.87
C GLY A 149 -4.86 5.84 13.53
N PHE A 150 -4.46 4.58 13.73
CA PHE A 150 -3.05 4.23 13.93
C PHE A 150 -2.32 4.44 12.59
N SER A 151 -1.31 5.30 12.56
CA SER A 151 -0.40 5.41 11.41
C SER A 151 0.93 4.77 11.82
N ALA A 152 1.23 3.59 11.27
CA ALA A 152 2.47 2.87 11.51
C ALA A 152 3.26 2.85 10.20
N ALA A 153 4.39 3.55 10.13
CA ALA A 153 5.26 3.52 8.96
C ALA A 153 6.23 2.34 9.05
N VAL A 154 6.34 1.52 8.00
CA VAL A 154 7.26 0.37 7.96
C VAL A 154 8.50 0.77 7.16
N ARG A 155 9.69 0.67 7.75
CA ARG A 155 10.99 1.02 7.11
C ARG A 155 11.92 -0.20 7.07
N CYS A 156 12.77 -0.26 6.05
CA CYS A 156 13.84 -1.25 5.96
C CYS A 156 14.99 -0.85 6.89
N SER A 157 15.41 -1.75 7.78
CA SER A 157 16.43 -1.48 8.81
C SER A 157 17.87 -1.74 8.35
N GLN A 158 18.08 -2.18 7.10
CA GLN A 158 19.41 -2.63 6.64
C GLN A 158 20.24 -1.51 5.98
N PRO A 159 21.54 -1.39 6.35
CA PRO A 159 22.43 -0.30 5.91
C PRO A 159 22.95 -0.44 4.48
N SER A 160 22.63 -1.50 3.74
CA SER A 160 22.99 -1.66 2.32
C SER A 160 22.11 -0.84 1.36
N CYS A 161 21.32 0.09 1.90
CA CYS A 161 20.47 1.01 1.17
C CYS A 161 21.16 2.35 0.97
N THR A 162 22.18 2.40 0.10
CA THR A 162 22.71 3.64 -0.49
C THR A 162 22.57 3.57 -2.00
#